data_AF-F5RP29-F1
#
_entry.id   AF-F5RP29-F1
#
_cell.length_a   1.000
_cell.length_b   1.000
_cell.length_c   1.000
_cell.angle_alpha   90.00
_cell.angle_beta   90.00
_cell.angle_gamma   90.00
#
_symmetry.space_group_name_H-M   'P 1'
#
loop_
_entity.id
_entity.type
_entity.pdbx_description
1 polymer ?
#
loop_
_entity_poly.entity_id
_entity_poly.type
_entity_poly.pdbx_seq_one_letter_code
_entity_poly.pdbx_strand_id
1 'polypeptide(L)'
;MENVYTLVKRFYSAHGRANIFVSRTLIERYLRASAWRGRSNEDLCTDWHCIEDFLTVIQRRDDSLARLFIRIDYLALFFRYADAHIDRRPLKRHAEDYFARMRAFLVYLDETGDYDVDIGELDADLEMFYITGRFRLPERVEWEEIEGLTIEDIEEDERIEMEELNIQLNELLHKIGEYFRRPSYQRDIGRAAMIYTGDLYDMNAYEDATEEEKETFWLRFWDYFFFDYHLISTDETPIAHYSEREWDKLDYDEREIIRDLMAARFAVLAVEEEYEDHVVCRDILRDEEVVLPHPDIPGALTKSILFGHICDEGMMMLNYITAIPASKRLQRRISDTLQREYELFRIQAPDATMDHFLAREAALVRHTIHVLSTLAQINVLPRHALPQPISRTIDPHVCTEELAAIQVVSEKIGFSCHGRLLMCELFLDYAQLDLARAKTAEALTAAIFLFAEINNIDLTPITELYHVVGSNKKTVRKAQDRMRAALHCVPYDPRYLGEEGFVTMLYSVVHGKLNF
;
A
#
# COMPACT_ATOMS: atom_id res chain seq x y z
N MET A 1 -4.97 -20.09 -57.39
CA MET A 1 -4.81 -19.68 -55.99
C MET A 1 -3.66 -20.48 -55.42
N GLU A 2 -2.67 -19.83 -54.83
CA GLU A 2 -1.51 -20.52 -54.25
C GLU A 2 -1.94 -21.27 -52.98
N ASN A 3 -1.41 -22.47 -52.75
CA ASN A 3 -1.74 -23.26 -51.56
C ASN A 3 -1.04 -22.65 -50.34
N VAL A 4 -1.72 -22.57 -49.19
CA VAL A 4 -1.18 -22.00 -47.93
C VAL A 4 0.20 -22.56 -47.55
N TYR A 5 0.45 -23.86 -47.71
CA TYR A 5 1.74 -24.47 -47.38
C TYR A 5 2.87 -24.02 -48.33
N THR A 6 2.54 -23.53 -49.52
CA THR A 6 3.51 -22.93 -50.45
C THR A 6 3.89 -21.52 -49.98
N LEU A 7 2.94 -20.74 -49.46
CA LEU A 7 3.19 -19.43 -48.84
C LEU A 7 4.09 -19.57 -47.61
N VAL A 8 3.74 -20.46 -46.68
CA VAL A 8 4.55 -20.79 -45.50
C VAL A 8 5.97 -21.19 -45.91
N LYS A 9 6.09 -22.13 -46.86
CA LYS A 9 7.41 -22.58 -47.33
C LYS A 9 8.22 -21.45 -47.93
N ARG A 10 7.60 -20.56 -48.73
CA ARG A 10 8.26 -19.41 -49.34
C ARG A 10 8.77 -18.45 -48.27
N PHE A 11 7.93 -18.10 -47.30
CA PHE A 11 8.30 -17.22 -46.20
C PHE A 11 9.50 -17.75 -45.42
N TYR A 12 9.46 -18.99 -44.93
CA TYR A 12 10.57 -19.58 -44.17
C TYR A 12 11.83 -19.85 -45.01
N SER A 13 11.71 -19.89 -46.34
CA SER A 13 12.88 -19.97 -47.23
C SER A 13 13.55 -18.61 -47.42
N ALA A 14 12.77 -17.53 -47.40
CA ALA A 14 13.28 -16.15 -47.45
C ALA A 14 13.73 -15.64 -46.06
N HIS A 15 13.09 -16.14 -45.01
CA HIS A 15 13.21 -15.66 -43.64
C HIS A 15 13.56 -16.82 -42.69
N GLY A 16 14.75 -17.40 -42.86
CA GLY A 16 15.19 -18.58 -42.10
C GLY A 16 15.18 -18.38 -40.58
N ARG A 17 15.43 -17.15 -40.12
CA ARG A 17 15.45 -16.71 -38.71
C ARG A 17 14.10 -16.89 -38.02
N ALA A 18 12.98 -16.84 -38.76
CA ALA A 18 11.66 -17.07 -38.19
C ALA A 18 11.52 -18.44 -37.50
N ASN A 19 12.33 -19.45 -37.87
CA ASN A 19 12.32 -20.75 -37.20
C ASN A 19 12.81 -20.73 -35.75
N ILE A 20 13.58 -19.71 -35.38
CA ILE A 20 14.10 -19.53 -34.02
C ILE A 20 12.94 -19.17 -33.08
N PHE A 21 12.05 -18.28 -33.55
CA PHE A 21 10.91 -17.77 -32.81
C PHE A 21 9.70 -18.70 -32.87
N VAL A 22 9.22 -19.03 -34.08
CA VAL A 22 8.13 -19.99 -34.27
C VAL A 22 8.53 -20.96 -35.36
N SER A 23 8.74 -22.23 -35.00
CA SER A 23 9.20 -23.21 -35.97
C SER A 23 8.18 -23.39 -37.11
N ARG A 24 8.68 -23.53 -38.34
CA ARG A 24 7.82 -23.84 -39.50
C ARG A 24 6.94 -25.06 -39.26
N THR A 25 7.48 -26.08 -38.58
CA THR A 25 6.76 -27.31 -38.24
C THR A 25 5.53 -27.02 -37.38
N LEU A 26 5.64 -26.08 -36.44
CA LEU A 26 4.55 -25.67 -35.55
C LEU A 26 3.44 -24.94 -36.32
N ILE A 27 3.81 -24.00 -37.21
CA ILE A 27 2.86 -23.33 -38.11
C ILE A 27 2.14 -24.33 -39.01
N GLU A 28 2.87 -25.24 -39.66
CA GLU A 28 2.26 -26.24 -40.53
C GLU A 28 1.34 -27.18 -39.74
N ARG A 29 1.66 -27.47 -38.46
CA ARG A 29 0.83 -28.27 -37.56
C ARG A 29 -0.47 -27.55 -37.20
N TYR A 30 -0.40 -26.26 -36.87
CA TYR A 30 -1.57 -25.40 -36.66
C TYR A 30 -2.49 -25.38 -37.88
N LEU A 31 -1.94 -25.05 -39.06
CA LEU A 31 -2.71 -24.96 -40.30
C LEU A 31 -3.30 -26.32 -40.73
N ARG A 32 -2.57 -27.43 -40.52
CA ARG A 32 -3.12 -28.78 -40.73
C ARG A 32 -4.26 -29.07 -39.77
N ALA A 33 -4.12 -28.77 -38.48
CA ALA A 33 -5.19 -28.98 -37.51
C ALA A 33 -6.46 -28.19 -37.90
N SER A 34 -6.30 -26.95 -38.36
CA SER A 34 -7.39 -26.12 -38.88
C SER A 34 -8.02 -26.69 -40.17
N ALA A 35 -7.21 -27.22 -41.09
CA ALA A 35 -7.69 -27.91 -42.29
C ALA A 35 -8.48 -29.19 -41.95
N TRP A 36 -8.01 -29.98 -40.97
CA TRP A 36 -8.70 -31.17 -40.46
C TRP A 36 -10.07 -30.85 -39.84
N ARG A 37 -10.21 -29.65 -39.25
CA ARG A 37 -11.49 -29.13 -38.73
C ARG A 37 -12.42 -28.59 -39.83
N GLY A 38 -12.03 -28.69 -41.11
CA GLY A 38 -12.87 -28.37 -42.26
C GLY A 38 -12.72 -26.93 -42.80
N ARG A 39 -11.69 -26.18 -42.40
CA ARG A 39 -11.43 -24.84 -42.97
C ARG A 39 -11.02 -24.92 -44.45
N SER A 40 -11.48 -23.95 -45.23
CA SER A 40 -11.16 -23.87 -46.67
C SER A 40 -9.71 -23.41 -46.90
N ASN A 41 -9.17 -23.62 -48.11
CA ASN A 41 -7.84 -23.09 -48.45
C ASN A 41 -7.79 -21.55 -48.41
N GLU A 42 -8.90 -20.88 -48.70
CA GLU A 42 -9.00 -19.42 -48.58
C GLU A 42 -8.88 -18.99 -47.12
N ASP A 43 -9.61 -19.64 -46.21
CA ASP A 43 -9.53 -19.36 -44.78
C ASP A 43 -8.13 -19.61 -44.21
N LEU A 44 -7.46 -20.67 -44.65
CA LEU A 44 -6.10 -20.98 -44.22
C LEU A 44 -5.08 -19.95 -44.76
N CYS A 45 -5.29 -19.42 -45.96
CA CYS A 45 -4.47 -18.31 -46.46
C CYS A 45 -4.70 -17.04 -45.64
N THR A 46 -5.93 -16.75 -45.23
CA THR A 46 -6.22 -15.63 -44.32
C THR A 46 -5.56 -15.81 -42.96
N ASP A 47 -5.66 -17.01 -42.37
CA ASP A 47 -4.95 -17.34 -41.13
C ASP A 47 -3.44 -17.11 -41.29
N TRP A 48 -2.87 -17.53 -42.43
CA TRP A 48 -1.47 -17.32 -42.73
C TRP A 48 -1.09 -15.85 -42.86
N HIS A 49 -1.91 -15.01 -43.50
CA HIS A 49 -1.60 -13.58 -43.62
C HIS A 49 -1.53 -12.87 -42.26
N CYS A 50 -2.43 -13.19 -41.32
CA CYS A 50 -2.35 -12.68 -39.95
C CYS A 50 -1.05 -13.14 -39.26
N ILE A 51 -0.70 -14.42 -39.42
CA ILE A 51 0.52 -15.00 -38.83
C ILE A 51 1.79 -14.42 -39.48
N GLU A 52 1.79 -14.17 -40.77
CA GLU A 52 2.93 -13.67 -41.53
C GLU A 52 3.38 -12.28 -41.06
N ASP A 53 2.42 -11.37 -40.83
CA ASP A 53 2.73 -10.05 -40.28
C ASP A 53 3.31 -10.14 -38.87
N PHE A 54 2.73 -10.98 -38.01
CA PHE A 54 3.23 -11.30 -36.68
C PHE A 54 4.67 -11.86 -36.70
N LEU A 55 4.95 -12.84 -37.57
CA LEU A 55 6.30 -13.42 -37.72
C LEU A 55 7.29 -12.41 -38.28
N THR A 56 6.84 -11.53 -39.19
CA THR A 56 7.67 -10.49 -39.80
C THR A 56 8.18 -9.48 -38.78
N VAL A 57 7.38 -9.26 -37.75
CA VAL A 57 7.69 -8.40 -36.61
C VAL A 57 8.61 -9.09 -35.63
N ILE A 58 8.28 -10.31 -35.21
CA ILE A 58 9.05 -11.02 -34.20
C ILE A 58 10.46 -11.36 -34.70
N GLN A 59 10.63 -11.69 -35.97
CA GLN A 59 11.95 -12.03 -36.51
C GLN A 59 12.98 -10.89 -36.47
N ARG A 60 12.54 -9.63 -36.27
CA ARG A 60 13.42 -8.47 -36.11
C ARG A 60 14.01 -8.36 -34.70
N ARG A 61 13.54 -9.15 -33.73
CA ARG A 61 14.03 -9.23 -32.34
C ARG A 61 15.29 -10.10 -32.22
N ASP A 62 16.04 -9.99 -31.12
CA ASP A 62 17.22 -10.82 -30.83
C ASP A 62 16.89 -12.32 -30.66
N ASP A 63 17.83 -13.22 -30.96
CA ASP A 63 17.66 -14.68 -30.83
C ASP A 63 17.53 -15.12 -29.35
N SER A 64 18.00 -14.33 -28.39
CA SER A 64 17.80 -14.54 -26.95
C SER A 64 16.33 -14.39 -26.51
N LEU A 65 15.52 -13.68 -27.31
CA LEU A 65 14.10 -13.38 -27.08
C LEU A 65 13.13 -14.40 -27.71
N ALA A 66 13.63 -15.55 -28.15
CA ALA A 66 12.85 -16.53 -28.91
C ALA A 66 11.62 -17.10 -28.18
N ARG A 67 11.49 -16.90 -26.85
CA ARG A 67 10.50 -17.58 -26.00
C ARG A 67 9.90 -16.76 -24.86
N LEU A 68 10.25 -15.49 -24.70
CA LEU A 68 9.78 -14.67 -23.58
C LEU A 68 9.09 -13.39 -24.08
N PHE A 69 7.89 -13.16 -23.56
CA PHE A 69 7.05 -11.97 -23.63
C PHE A 69 6.86 -11.30 -24.99
N ILE A 70 5.69 -11.53 -25.57
CA ILE A 70 5.22 -10.87 -26.78
C ILE A 70 4.35 -9.67 -26.39
N ARG A 71 4.97 -8.57 -25.92
CA ARG A 71 4.32 -7.25 -26.06
C ARG A 71 4.32 -6.87 -27.53
N ILE A 72 3.20 -7.08 -28.19
CA ILE A 72 2.97 -6.71 -29.59
C ILE A 72 1.76 -5.81 -29.62
N ASP A 73 1.91 -4.64 -30.24
CA ASP A 73 0.79 -3.79 -30.60
C ASP A 73 -0.02 -4.49 -31.72
N TYR A 74 -1.05 -5.23 -31.33
CA TYR A 74 -1.92 -5.96 -32.23
C TYR A 74 -2.84 -5.01 -32.99
N LEU A 75 -3.07 -3.81 -32.46
CA LEU A 75 -3.76 -2.73 -33.14
C LEU A 75 -2.97 -2.24 -34.37
N ALA A 76 -1.66 -2.03 -34.24
CA ALA A 76 -0.77 -1.67 -35.35
C ALA A 76 -0.66 -2.81 -36.39
N LEU A 77 -0.54 -4.06 -35.95
CA LEU A 77 -0.56 -5.22 -36.85
C LEU A 77 -1.88 -5.32 -37.62
N PHE A 78 -3.02 -5.08 -36.97
CA PHE A 78 -4.32 -5.05 -37.62
C PHE A 78 -4.37 -3.99 -38.73
N PHE A 79 -3.86 -2.78 -38.49
CA PHE A 79 -3.85 -1.74 -39.52
C PHE A 79 -2.98 -2.12 -40.72
N ARG A 80 -1.82 -2.75 -40.50
CA ARG A 80 -0.99 -3.29 -41.59
C ARG A 80 -1.71 -4.37 -42.40
N TYR A 81 -2.32 -5.34 -41.71
CA TYR A 81 -3.12 -6.37 -42.35
C TYR A 81 -4.27 -5.74 -43.16
N ALA A 82 -4.94 -4.73 -42.59
CA ALA A 82 -6.03 -4.02 -43.23
C ALA A 82 -5.59 -3.31 -44.51
N ASP A 83 -4.44 -2.65 -44.53
CA ASP A 83 -3.91 -1.98 -45.72
C ASP A 83 -3.58 -2.97 -46.86
N ALA A 84 -3.06 -4.15 -46.51
CA ALA A 84 -2.64 -5.16 -47.47
C ALA A 84 -3.81 -6.00 -48.03
N HIS A 85 -4.84 -6.22 -47.22
CA HIS A 85 -5.86 -7.23 -47.50
C HIS A 85 -7.30 -6.71 -47.51
N ILE A 86 -7.54 -5.44 -47.18
CA ILE A 86 -8.88 -4.84 -47.18
C ILE A 86 -8.91 -3.64 -48.12
N ASP A 87 -9.56 -3.80 -49.28
CA ASP A 87 -9.68 -2.77 -50.32
C ASP A 87 -10.41 -1.46 -49.88
N ARG A 88 -10.98 -1.43 -48.68
CA ARG A 88 -11.82 -0.32 -48.16
C ARG A 88 -11.64 -0.14 -46.66
N ARG A 89 -12.23 0.93 -46.10
CA ARG A 89 -12.23 1.19 -44.66
C ARG A 89 -12.59 -0.07 -43.86
N PRO A 90 -11.78 -0.46 -42.86
CA PRO A 90 -12.07 -1.63 -42.04
C PRO A 90 -13.42 -1.48 -41.31
N LEU A 91 -14.14 -2.60 -41.23
CA LEU A 91 -15.44 -2.70 -40.57
C LEU A 91 -15.30 -3.56 -39.32
N LYS A 92 -16.29 -3.48 -38.42
CA LYS A 92 -16.38 -4.29 -37.20
C LYS A 92 -15.98 -5.74 -37.41
N ARG A 93 -16.60 -6.39 -38.40
CA ARG A 93 -16.35 -7.80 -38.74
C ARG A 93 -14.91 -8.11 -39.13
N HIS A 94 -14.15 -7.14 -39.66
CA HIS A 94 -12.76 -7.35 -40.07
C HIS A 94 -11.83 -7.30 -38.86
N ALA A 95 -12.06 -6.37 -37.93
CA ALA A 95 -11.33 -6.31 -36.66
C ALA A 95 -11.61 -7.57 -35.84
N GLU A 96 -12.88 -7.89 -35.57
CA GLU A 96 -13.22 -9.09 -34.80
C GLU A 96 -12.68 -10.38 -35.42
N ASP A 97 -12.71 -10.51 -36.76
CA ASP A 97 -12.15 -11.69 -37.45
C ASP A 97 -10.63 -11.77 -37.33
N TYR A 98 -9.91 -10.65 -37.47
CA TYR A 98 -8.46 -10.60 -37.30
C TYR A 98 -8.05 -11.01 -35.87
N PHE A 99 -8.62 -10.36 -34.85
CA PHE A 99 -8.30 -10.61 -33.45
C PHE A 99 -8.70 -12.04 -33.04
N ALA A 100 -9.83 -12.58 -33.54
CA ALA A 100 -10.20 -13.96 -33.29
C ALA A 100 -9.22 -14.98 -33.90
N ARG A 101 -8.69 -14.70 -35.10
CA ARG A 101 -7.67 -15.55 -35.75
C ARG A 101 -6.34 -15.50 -35.02
N MET A 102 -5.90 -14.30 -34.60
CA MET A 102 -4.70 -14.13 -33.80
C MET A 102 -4.83 -14.83 -32.45
N ARG A 103 -5.94 -14.66 -31.73
CA ARG A 103 -6.22 -15.38 -30.48
C ARG A 103 -6.13 -16.88 -30.66
N ALA A 104 -6.77 -17.42 -31.69
CA ALA A 104 -6.77 -18.87 -31.95
C ALA A 104 -5.36 -19.42 -32.23
N PHE A 105 -4.49 -18.62 -32.86
CA PHE A 105 -3.11 -18.98 -33.10
C PHE A 105 -2.25 -18.86 -31.84
N LEU A 106 -2.39 -17.78 -31.07
CA LEU A 106 -1.67 -17.52 -29.83
C LEU A 106 -1.97 -18.56 -28.74
N VAL A 107 -3.24 -18.90 -28.53
CA VAL A 107 -3.65 -19.99 -27.62
C VAL A 107 -3.03 -21.32 -28.05
N TYR A 108 -2.93 -21.57 -29.36
CA TYR A 108 -2.27 -22.78 -29.86
C TYR A 108 -0.76 -22.78 -29.59
N LEU A 109 -0.09 -21.62 -29.61
CA LEU A 109 1.32 -21.51 -29.23
C LEU A 109 1.50 -21.77 -27.74
N ASP A 110 0.69 -21.15 -26.88
CA ASP A 110 0.69 -21.36 -25.43
C ASP A 110 0.48 -22.85 -25.07
N GLU A 111 -0.58 -23.47 -25.58
CA GLU A 111 -0.92 -24.85 -25.26
C GLU A 111 0.07 -25.89 -25.81
N THR A 112 0.79 -25.59 -26.90
CA THR A 112 1.55 -26.62 -27.64
C THR A 112 3.02 -26.33 -27.90
N GLY A 113 3.53 -25.19 -27.43
CA GLY A 113 4.83 -24.67 -27.86
C GLY A 113 5.80 -24.18 -26.78
N ASP A 114 5.53 -24.36 -25.47
CA ASP A 114 6.35 -23.76 -24.39
C ASP A 114 6.55 -22.23 -24.62
N TYR A 115 5.48 -21.54 -25.01
CA TYR A 115 5.46 -20.07 -25.13
C TYR A 115 4.64 -19.50 -23.98
N ASP A 116 5.12 -18.42 -23.35
CA ASP A 116 4.33 -17.62 -22.43
C ASP A 116 3.64 -16.49 -23.21
N VAL A 117 2.31 -16.54 -23.31
CA VAL A 117 1.53 -15.64 -24.16
C VAL A 117 0.50 -14.88 -23.34
N ASP A 118 0.65 -13.55 -23.28
CA ASP A 118 -0.36 -12.69 -22.67
C ASP A 118 -1.51 -12.42 -23.66
N ILE A 119 -2.66 -13.04 -23.39
CA ILE A 119 -3.90 -12.82 -24.15
C ILE A 119 -4.59 -11.51 -23.72
N GLY A 120 -4.25 -10.96 -22.55
CA GLY A 120 -4.80 -9.73 -22.01
C GLY A 120 -4.54 -8.52 -22.91
N GLU A 121 -3.33 -8.38 -23.46
CA GLU A 121 -2.98 -7.28 -24.37
C GLU A 121 -3.75 -7.34 -25.70
N LEU A 122 -3.90 -8.54 -26.27
CA LEU A 122 -4.73 -8.75 -27.47
C LEU A 122 -6.18 -8.31 -27.24
N ASP A 123 -6.69 -8.52 -26.03
CA ASP A 123 -8.06 -8.18 -25.64
C ASP A 123 -8.20 -6.69 -25.36
N ALA A 124 -7.21 -6.08 -24.71
CA ALA A 124 -7.13 -4.63 -24.53
C ALA A 124 -7.13 -3.88 -25.88
N ASP A 125 -6.34 -4.36 -26.86
CA ASP A 125 -6.26 -3.78 -28.20
C ASP A 125 -7.57 -3.94 -29.00
N LEU A 126 -8.28 -5.05 -28.82
CA LEU A 126 -9.61 -5.22 -29.41
C LEU A 126 -10.61 -4.24 -28.77
N GLU A 127 -10.50 -4.00 -27.47
CA GLU A 127 -11.40 -3.15 -26.70
C GLU A 127 -11.28 -1.68 -27.11
N MET A 128 -10.12 -1.25 -27.61
CA MET A 128 -9.91 0.08 -28.19
C MET A 128 -10.85 0.38 -29.37
N PHE A 129 -11.35 -0.64 -30.07
CA PHE A 129 -12.36 -0.47 -31.12
C PHE A 129 -13.76 -0.13 -30.58
N TYR A 130 -13.96 -0.10 -29.25
CA TYR A 130 -15.26 0.08 -28.62
C TYR A 130 -15.26 1.26 -27.65
N ILE A 131 -15.96 2.35 -28.02
CA ILE A 131 -16.26 3.45 -27.09
C ILE A 131 -17.68 3.29 -26.61
N THR A 132 -17.91 3.07 -25.32
CA THR A 132 -19.24 2.86 -24.72
C THR A 132 -20.04 1.73 -25.39
N GLY A 133 -19.35 0.66 -25.80
CA GLY A 133 -19.95 -0.50 -26.49
C GLY A 133 -20.31 -0.27 -27.96
N ARG A 134 -19.97 0.90 -28.54
CA ARG A 134 -20.15 1.18 -29.98
C ARG A 134 -18.83 1.03 -30.70
N PHE A 135 -18.86 0.27 -31.81
CA PHE A 135 -17.68 0.10 -32.66
C PHE A 135 -17.26 1.43 -33.30
N ARG A 136 -16.00 1.79 -33.12
CA ARG A 136 -15.32 2.92 -33.72
C ARG A 136 -13.94 2.47 -34.16
N LEU A 137 -13.50 2.89 -35.35
CA LEU A 137 -12.11 2.70 -35.75
C LEU A 137 -11.23 3.63 -34.90
N PRO A 138 -10.25 3.11 -34.14
CA PRO A 138 -9.29 3.92 -33.40
C PRO A 138 -8.51 4.86 -34.32
N GLU A 139 -7.81 5.83 -33.72
CA GLU A 139 -6.80 6.58 -34.48
C GLU A 139 -5.75 5.61 -34.99
N ARG A 140 -5.23 5.90 -36.18
CA ARG A 140 -4.27 5.02 -36.83
C ARG A 140 -2.97 5.12 -36.06
N VAL A 141 -2.59 4.02 -35.42
CA VAL A 141 -1.26 3.86 -34.85
C VAL A 141 -0.38 3.34 -35.97
N GLU A 142 0.57 4.17 -36.42
CA GLU A 142 1.67 3.65 -37.21
C GLU A 142 2.69 3.10 -36.23
N TRP A 143 3.12 1.87 -36.46
CA TRP A 143 4.28 1.36 -35.76
C TRP A 143 5.46 2.30 -36.07
N GLU A 144 6.03 2.95 -35.04
CA GLU A 144 7.35 3.58 -35.17
C GLU A 144 8.41 2.51 -35.44
N GLU A 145 8.74 2.31 -36.72
CA GLU A 145 9.76 1.37 -37.16
C GLU A 145 11.15 1.83 -36.69
N ILE A 146 11.54 1.50 -35.46
CA ILE A 146 12.92 1.67 -35.01
C ILE A 146 13.69 0.40 -35.40
N GLU A 147 14.48 0.50 -36.47
CA GLU A 147 15.42 -0.55 -36.87
C GLU A 147 16.45 -0.77 -35.75
N GLY A 148 16.43 -1.95 -35.12
CA GLY A 148 17.47 -2.35 -34.15
C GLY A 148 17.10 -2.21 -32.68
N LEU A 149 15.82 -2.04 -32.32
CA LEU A 149 15.34 -2.16 -30.93
C LEU A 149 15.88 -3.43 -30.26
N THR A 150 16.81 -3.25 -29.33
CA THR A 150 17.37 -4.27 -28.46
C THR A 150 16.56 -4.39 -27.17
N ILE A 151 16.80 -5.43 -26.38
CA ILE A 151 16.24 -5.53 -25.01
C ILE A 151 16.61 -4.30 -24.20
N GLU A 152 17.85 -3.85 -24.35
CA GLU A 152 18.38 -2.68 -23.65
C GLU A 152 17.60 -1.41 -24.01
N ASP A 153 17.13 -1.27 -25.25
CA ASP A 153 16.34 -0.09 -25.67
C ASP A 153 14.90 -0.12 -25.09
N ILE A 154 14.27 -1.31 -25.01
CA ILE A 154 12.92 -1.46 -24.41
C ILE A 154 13.00 -1.32 -22.89
N GLU A 155 13.99 -1.95 -22.25
CA GLU A 155 14.27 -1.79 -20.82
C GLU A 155 14.69 -0.35 -20.49
N GLU A 156 15.35 0.35 -21.41
CA GLU A 156 15.69 1.77 -21.26
C GLU A 156 14.45 2.66 -21.37
N ASP A 157 13.55 2.42 -22.33
CA ASP A 157 12.27 3.13 -22.43
C ASP A 157 11.39 2.86 -21.19
N GLU A 158 11.25 1.60 -20.77
CA GLU A 158 10.52 1.25 -19.54
C GLU A 158 11.17 1.87 -18.29
N ARG A 159 12.50 1.92 -18.22
CA ARG A 159 13.22 2.63 -17.15
C ARG A 159 12.95 4.13 -17.18
N ILE A 160 12.92 4.76 -18.36
CA ILE A 160 12.65 6.19 -18.51
C ILE A 160 11.22 6.49 -18.06
N GLU A 161 10.23 5.69 -18.49
CA GLU A 161 8.84 5.83 -18.04
C GLU A 161 8.71 5.67 -16.52
N MET A 162 9.41 4.69 -15.93
CA MET A 162 9.43 4.49 -14.48
C MET A 162 10.13 5.64 -13.74
N GLU A 163 11.21 6.20 -14.30
CA GLU A 163 11.86 7.40 -13.77
C GLU A 163 10.94 8.63 -13.83
N GLU A 164 10.22 8.83 -14.93
CA GLU A 164 9.23 9.91 -15.07
C GLU A 164 8.09 9.75 -14.07
N LEU A 165 7.56 8.54 -13.89
CA LEU A 165 6.53 8.25 -12.90
C LEU A 165 7.04 8.49 -11.47
N ASN A 166 8.28 8.12 -11.17
CA ASN A 166 8.91 8.40 -9.87
C ASN A 166 9.11 9.91 -9.64
N ILE A 167 9.46 10.68 -10.67
CA ILE A 167 9.55 12.15 -10.59
C ILE A 167 8.16 12.74 -10.28
N GLN A 168 7.13 12.35 -11.03
CA GLN A 168 5.75 12.83 -10.81
C GLN A 168 5.23 12.50 -9.40
N LEU A 169 5.50 11.27 -8.94
CA LEU A 169 5.19 10.86 -7.57
C LEU A 169 5.88 11.75 -6.53
N ASN A 170 7.19 11.99 -6.66
CA ASN A 170 7.94 12.81 -5.71
C ASN A 170 7.47 14.27 -5.73
N GLU A 171 7.14 14.82 -6.90
CA GLU A 171 6.56 16.16 -7.04
C GLU A 171 5.19 16.27 -6.34
N LEU A 172 4.34 15.25 -6.51
CA LEU A 172 3.04 15.19 -5.85
C LEU A 172 3.20 15.06 -4.32
N LEU A 173 4.07 14.19 -3.81
CA LEU A 173 4.36 14.08 -2.38
C LEU A 173 4.91 15.40 -1.82
N HIS A 174 5.75 16.11 -2.58
CA HIS A 174 6.21 17.44 -2.20
C HIS A 174 5.07 18.46 -2.12
N LYS A 175 4.16 18.46 -3.10
CA LYS A 175 2.95 19.31 -3.13
C LYS A 175 2.02 19.03 -1.94
N ILE A 176 1.85 17.76 -1.57
CA ILE A 176 1.12 17.35 -0.36
C ILE A 176 1.85 17.84 0.90
N GLY A 177 3.17 17.69 0.98
CA GLY A 177 3.98 18.20 2.08
C GLY A 177 3.82 19.72 2.28
N GLU A 178 3.88 20.51 1.20
CA GLU A 178 3.63 21.95 1.23
C GLU A 178 2.21 22.32 1.73
N TYR A 179 1.21 21.51 1.37
CA TYR A 179 -0.16 21.70 1.86
C TYR A 179 -0.24 21.59 3.39
N PHE A 180 0.43 20.59 3.98
CA PHE A 180 0.42 20.38 5.43
C PHE A 180 1.38 21.30 6.22
N ARG A 181 2.25 22.06 5.54
CA ARG A 181 3.05 23.12 6.18
C ARG A 181 2.24 24.38 6.52
N ARG A 182 0.97 24.47 6.09
CA ARG A 182 0.08 25.59 6.41
C ARG A 182 -0.15 25.73 7.93
N PRO A 183 -0.34 26.95 8.47
CA PRO A 183 -0.52 27.17 9.90
C PRO A 183 -1.63 26.35 10.57
N SER A 184 -2.68 26.00 9.82
CA SER A 184 -3.80 25.18 10.31
C SER A 184 -3.38 23.78 10.77
N TYR A 185 -2.32 23.21 10.19
CA TYR A 185 -1.86 21.84 10.46
C TYR A 185 -0.60 21.78 11.33
N GLN A 186 -0.13 22.90 11.88
CA GLN A 186 1.08 22.92 12.72
C GLN A 186 0.96 22.01 13.95
N ARG A 187 -0.25 21.89 14.52
CA ARG A 187 -0.50 20.98 15.64
C ARG A 187 -0.36 19.52 15.21
N ASP A 188 -0.85 19.18 14.02
CA ASP A 188 -0.74 17.84 13.45
C ASP A 188 0.72 17.46 13.20
N ILE A 189 1.50 18.36 12.58
CA ILE A 189 2.94 18.14 12.37
C ILE A 189 3.68 17.96 13.69
N GLY A 190 3.38 18.79 14.70
CA GLY A 190 4.01 18.69 16.02
C GLY A 190 3.67 17.36 16.73
N ARG A 191 2.40 16.95 16.68
CA ARG A 191 1.93 15.67 17.23
C ARG A 191 2.57 14.50 16.51
N ALA A 192 2.55 14.51 15.18
CA ALA A 192 3.14 13.47 14.34
C ALA A 192 4.63 13.31 14.63
N ALA A 193 5.38 14.42 14.75
CA ALA A 193 6.80 14.39 15.08
C ALA A 193 7.02 13.74 16.46
N MET A 194 6.26 14.13 17.48
CA MET A 194 6.35 13.53 18.82
C MET A 194 6.11 12.02 18.79
N ILE A 195 5.07 11.57 18.08
CA ILE A 195 4.78 10.13 17.94
C ILE A 195 5.90 9.43 17.19
N TYR A 196 6.28 9.95 16.01
CA TYR A 196 7.26 9.34 15.12
C TYR A 196 8.64 9.18 15.76
N THR A 197 9.04 10.17 16.56
CA THR A 197 10.34 10.13 17.21
C THR A 197 10.31 9.37 18.54
N GLY A 198 9.16 9.31 19.19
CA GLY A 198 9.01 8.79 20.55
C GLY A 198 9.92 9.49 21.57
N ASP A 199 10.22 8.79 22.67
CA ASP A 199 11.14 9.28 23.72
C ASP A 199 12.64 9.12 23.37
N LEU A 200 12.97 8.62 22.16
CA LEU A 200 14.35 8.34 21.73
C LEU A 200 15.03 9.49 20.97
N TYR A 201 14.31 10.53 20.56
CA TYR A 201 14.95 11.62 19.81
C TYR A 201 15.80 12.49 20.72
N ASP A 202 17.10 12.22 20.71
CA ASP A 202 18.08 13.16 21.22
C ASP A 202 18.22 14.31 20.21
N MET A 203 17.59 15.44 20.50
CA MET A 203 17.72 16.66 19.69
C MET A 203 19.20 17.07 19.50
N ASN A 204 20.08 16.74 20.46
CA ASN A 204 21.51 17.01 20.30
C ASN A 204 22.13 16.07 19.25
N ALA A 205 21.75 14.78 19.27
CA ALA A 205 22.20 13.83 18.25
C ALA A 205 21.70 14.19 16.85
N TYR A 206 20.50 14.78 16.73
CA TYR A 206 20.00 15.30 15.46
C TYR A 206 20.74 16.56 14.99
N GLU A 207 21.04 17.50 15.89
CA GLU A 207 21.80 18.70 15.54
C GLU A 207 23.22 18.34 15.06
N ASP A 208 23.84 17.36 15.71
CA ASP A 208 25.16 16.83 15.39
C ASP A 208 25.17 15.82 14.22
N ALA A 209 24.00 15.40 13.73
CA ALA A 209 23.87 14.49 12.60
C ALA A 209 24.36 15.14 11.29
N THR A 210 24.86 14.31 10.39
CA THR A 210 25.21 14.72 9.03
C THR A 210 23.96 15.15 8.25
N GLU A 211 24.13 15.95 7.21
CA GLU A 211 22.99 16.40 6.39
C GLU A 211 22.28 15.22 5.71
N GLU A 212 23.02 14.17 5.29
CA GLU A 212 22.45 12.93 4.74
C GLU A 212 21.56 12.19 5.76
N GLU A 213 21.97 12.13 7.03
CA GLU A 213 21.17 11.53 8.10
C GLU A 213 19.90 12.34 8.39
N LYS A 214 19.99 13.67 8.34
CA LYS A 214 18.84 14.56 8.51
C LYS A 214 17.85 14.42 7.35
N GLU A 215 18.33 14.36 6.11
CA GLU A 215 17.49 14.11 4.93
C GLU A 215 16.80 12.74 5.04
N THR A 216 17.54 11.69 5.38
CA THR A 216 16.99 10.35 5.60
C THR A 216 15.91 10.34 6.68
N PHE A 217 16.11 11.07 7.77
CA PHE A 217 15.10 11.22 8.82
C PHE A 217 13.81 11.85 8.29
N TRP A 218 13.91 12.97 7.58
CA TRP A 218 12.73 13.67 7.06
C TRP A 218 11.99 12.86 6.01
N LEU A 219 12.71 12.14 5.14
CA LEU A 219 12.10 11.26 4.16
C LEU A 219 11.23 10.19 4.83
N ARG A 220 11.77 9.52 5.85
CA ARG A 220 11.01 8.50 6.61
C ARG A 220 9.88 9.10 7.46
N PHE A 221 10.07 10.31 7.99
CA PHE A 221 9.01 11.03 8.69
C PHE A 221 7.83 11.34 7.77
N TRP A 222 8.10 11.79 6.53
CA TRP A 222 7.03 12.10 5.57
C TRP A 222 6.29 10.85 5.12
N ASP A 223 6.97 9.72 4.92
CA ASP A 223 6.32 8.42 4.70
C ASP A 223 5.37 8.06 5.87
N TYR A 224 5.84 8.14 7.12
CA TYR A 224 4.95 7.93 8.26
C TYR A 224 3.79 8.95 8.28
N PHE A 225 4.08 10.23 8.07
CA PHE A 225 3.07 11.27 8.17
C PHE A 225 1.98 11.09 7.11
N PHE A 226 2.34 10.80 5.86
CA PHE A 226 1.36 10.76 4.78
C PHE A 226 0.40 9.57 4.86
N PHE A 227 0.89 8.42 5.30
CA PHE A 227 0.17 7.15 5.23
C PHE A 227 -0.34 6.64 6.58
N ASP A 228 0.41 6.85 7.66
CA ASP A 228 0.15 6.21 8.95
C ASP A 228 -0.38 7.17 10.03
N TYR A 229 -0.12 8.48 9.89
CA TYR A 229 -0.59 9.47 10.85
C TYR A 229 -2.08 9.78 10.66
N HIS A 230 -2.82 9.95 11.76
CA HIS A 230 -4.22 10.39 11.73
C HIS A 230 -4.36 11.84 12.20
N LEU A 231 -5.03 12.66 11.38
CA LEU A 231 -5.28 14.06 11.70
C LEU A 231 -6.11 14.21 12.98
N ILE A 232 -5.73 15.16 13.84
CA ILE A 232 -6.35 15.39 15.16
C ILE A 232 -7.86 15.61 15.03
N SER A 233 -8.31 16.34 14.01
CA SER A 233 -9.70 16.77 13.89
C SER A 233 -10.61 15.75 13.18
N THR A 234 -10.12 15.11 12.12
CA THR A 234 -10.94 14.25 11.24
C THR A 234 -10.66 12.76 11.39
N ASP A 235 -9.53 12.37 12.00
CA ASP A 235 -9.08 10.98 12.07
C ASP A 235 -8.75 10.34 10.70
N GLU A 236 -8.56 11.16 9.67
CA GLU A 236 -8.15 10.74 8.32
C GLU A 236 -6.62 10.73 8.21
N THR A 237 -6.09 9.90 7.30
CA THR A 237 -4.68 10.02 6.88
C THR A 237 -4.49 11.30 6.05
N PRO A 238 -3.31 11.94 6.09
CA PRO A 238 -3.04 13.13 5.29
C PRO A 238 -3.26 12.96 3.79
N ILE A 239 -2.96 11.80 3.21
CA ILE A 239 -3.25 11.52 1.79
C ILE A 239 -4.76 11.51 1.53
N ALA A 240 -5.54 10.80 2.35
CA ALA A 240 -6.99 10.76 2.19
C ALA A 240 -7.61 12.16 2.35
N HIS A 241 -7.17 12.91 3.36
CA HIS A 241 -7.63 14.28 3.59
C HIS A 241 -7.28 15.22 2.42
N TYR A 242 -6.05 15.14 1.91
CA TYR A 242 -5.63 15.95 0.78
C TYR A 242 -6.42 15.61 -0.48
N SER A 243 -6.57 14.31 -0.76
CA SER A 243 -7.35 13.79 -1.88
C SER A 243 -8.75 14.39 -1.89
N GLU A 244 -9.50 14.29 -0.79
CA GLU A 244 -10.87 14.84 -0.72
C GLU A 244 -10.94 16.36 -0.89
N ARG A 245 -9.95 17.10 -0.39
CA ARG A 245 -9.96 18.58 -0.37
C ARG A 245 -9.49 19.20 -1.68
N GLU A 246 -8.59 18.53 -2.38
CA GLU A 246 -7.91 19.07 -3.55
C GLU A 246 -8.23 18.29 -4.83
N TRP A 247 -9.08 17.23 -4.79
CA TRP A 247 -9.43 16.36 -5.93
C TRP A 247 -9.70 17.10 -7.24
N ASP A 248 -10.52 18.15 -7.19
CA ASP A 248 -10.93 18.92 -8.36
C ASP A 248 -9.79 19.74 -8.99
N LYS A 249 -8.70 19.97 -8.23
CA LYS A 249 -7.52 20.72 -8.66
C LYS A 249 -6.38 19.82 -9.14
N LEU A 250 -6.54 18.50 -9.00
CA LEU A 250 -5.59 17.51 -9.50
C LEU A 250 -5.86 17.23 -10.98
N ASP A 251 -4.80 17.02 -11.74
CA ASP A 251 -4.90 16.50 -13.10
C ASP A 251 -5.20 15.00 -13.13
N TYR A 252 -5.19 14.38 -14.32
CA TYR A 252 -5.52 12.97 -14.46
C TYR A 252 -4.44 12.08 -13.84
N ASP A 253 -3.17 12.37 -14.13
CA ASP A 253 -2.03 11.56 -13.68
C ASP A 253 -1.86 11.66 -12.16
N GLU A 254 -1.97 12.86 -11.59
CA GLU A 254 -1.98 13.07 -10.14
C GLU A 254 -3.11 12.29 -9.45
N ARG A 255 -4.29 12.16 -10.10
CA ARG A 255 -5.41 11.38 -9.54
C ARG A 255 -5.17 9.88 -9.58
N GLU A 256 -4.54 9.36 -10.64
CA GLU A 256 -4.17 7.94 -10.68
C GLU A 256 -3.13 7.65 -9.58
N ILE A 257 -2.08 8.47 -9.48
CA ILE A 257 -1.06 8.34 -8.43
C ILE A 257 -1.72 8.39 -7.03
N ILE A 258 -2.63 9.33 -6.76
CA ILE A 258 -3.33 9.37 -5.47
C ILE A 258 -4.14 8.09 -5.20
N ARG A 259 -4.80 7.51 -6.20
CA ARG A 259 -5.55 6.26 -6.00
C ARG A 259 -4.62 5.13 -5.59
N ASP A 260 -3.47 5.04 -6.23
CA ASP A 260 -2.46 4.03 -5.90
C ASP A 260 -1.89 4.27 -4.49
N LEU A 261 -1.60 5.53 -4.13
CA LEU A 261 -1.16 5.89 -2.78
C LEU A 261 -2.22 5.57 -1.72
N MET A 262 -3.51 5.74 -2.04
CA MET A 262 -4.62 5.37 -1.14
C MET A 262 -4.81 3.86 -1.01
N ALA A 263 -4.41 3.08 -2.01
CA ALA A 263 -4.41 1.62 -1.98
C ALA A 263 -3.18 1.04 -1.24
N ALA A 264 -2.15 1.87 -1.00
CA ALA A 264 -0.94 1.45 -0.33
C ALA A 264 -1.21 0.89 1.06
N ARG A 265 -0.58 -0.23 1.40
CA ARG A 265 -0.70 -0.88 2.71
C ARG A 265 0.65 -0.99 3.40
N PHE A 266 0.67 -0.76 4.72
CA PHE A 266 1.86 -0.98 5.54
C PHE A 266 2.15 -2.48 5.69
N ALA A 267 3.38 -2.87 5.35
CA ALA A 267 3.84 -4.26 5.36
C ALA A 267 5.15 -4.43 6.13
N VAL A 268 5.31 -5.59 6.76
CA VAL A 268 6.54 -6.01 7.44
C VAL A 268 7.00 -7.32 6.84
N LEU A 269 8.09 -7.24 6.07
CA LEU A 269 8.50 -8.24 5.12
C LEU A 269 9.84 -8.85 5.55
N ALA A 270 9.89 -10.17 5.71
CA ALA A 270 11.15 -10.89 5.90
C ALA A 270 11.67 -11.36 4.54
N VAL A 271 12.90 -10.99 4.20
CA VAL A 271 13.55 -11.44 2.96
C VAL A 271 13.83 -12.95 3.06
N GLU A 272 13.29 -13.71 2.10
CA GLU A 272 13.50 -15.15 1.97
C GLU A 272 14.52 -15.46 0.88
N GLU A 273 14.37 -14.84 -0.29
CA GLU A 273 15.25 -15.01 -1.46
C GLU A 273 15.61 -13.65 -2.05
N GLU A 274 16.81 -13.56 -2.62
CA GLU A 274 17.41 -12.34 -3.15
C GLU A 274 17.98 -12.65 -4.53
N TYR A 275 17.48 -11.95 -5.54
CA TYR A 275 17.88 -12.05 -6.95
C TYR A 275 18.50 -10.73 -7.40
N GLU A 276 19.03 -10.64 -8.63
CA GLU A 276 19.71 -9.42 -9.11
C GLU A 276 18.73 -8.25 -9.32
N ASP A 277 17.50 -8.54 -9.74
CA ASP A 277 16.47 -7.60 -10.14
C ASP A 277 15.31 -7.49 -9.13
N HIS A 278 15.09 -8.52 -8.31
CA HIS A 278 13.99 -8.56 -7.34
C HIS A 278 14.35 -9.30 -6.04
N VAL A 279 13.51 -9.09 -5.01
CA VAL A 279 13.57 -9.81 -3.74
C VAL A 279 12.23 -10.49 -3.45
N VAL A 280 12.29 -11.74 -3.01
CA VAL A 280 11.11 -12.49 -2.56
C VAL A 280 11.03 -12.41 -1.05
N CYS A 281 9.93 -11.86 -0.58
CA CYS A 281 9.68 -11.62 0.83
C CYS A 281 8.44 -12.37 1.31
N ARG A 282 8.38 -12.59 2.62
CA ARG A 282 7.16 -13.04 3.31
C ARG A 282 6.68 -11.97 4.27
N ASP A 283 5.42 -11.55 4.17
CA ASP A 283 4.78 -10.70 5.17
C ASP A 283 4.65 -11.50 6.47
N ILE A 284 5.38 -11.07 7.50
CA ILE A 284 5.46 -11.81 8.77
C ILE A 284 4.20 -11.69 9.65
N LEU A 285 3.26 -10.83 9.26
CA LEU A 285 2.00 -10.58 9.95
C LEU A 285 0.80 -11.16 9.20
N ARG A 286 0.87 -11.23 7.87
CA ARG A 286 -0.19 -11.77 6.99
C ARG A 286 0.08 -13.16 6.45
N ASP A 287 1.33 -13.62 6.52
CA ASP A 287 1.77 -14.89 5.97
C ASP A 287 1.64 -15.00 4.44
N GLU A 288 1.78 -13.86 3.76
CA GLU A 288 1.69 -13.73 2.30
C GLU A 288 3.08 -13.63 1.67
N GLU A 289 3.28 -14.26 0.51
CA GLU A 289 4.47 -14.03 -0.31
C GLU A 289 4.31 -12.72 -1.08
N VAL A 290 5.36 -11.91 -1.09
CA VAL A 290 5.41 -10.61 -1.77
C VAL A 290 6.71 -10.52 -2.53
N VAL A 291 6.62 -10.30 -3.84
CA VAL A 291 7.78 -10.02 -4.70
C VAL A 291 7.91 -8.51 -4.82
N LEU A 292 9.10 -7.99 -4.57
CA LEU A 292 9.41 -6.56 -4.73
C LEU A 292 10.59 -6.39 -5.68
N PRO A 293 10.65 -5.30 -6.46
CA PRO A 293 11.88 -4.91 -7.15
C PRO A 293 13.02 -4.75 -6.14
N HIS A 294 14.26 -5.05 -6.56
CA HIS A 294 15.40 -4.99 -5.67
C HIS A 294 15.60 -3.55 -5.18
N PRO A 295 15.51 -3.29 -3.86
CA PRO A 295 15.65 -1.92 -3.37
C PRO A 295 17.11 -1.47 -3.46
N ASP A 296 17.34 -0.19 -3.76
CA ASP A 296 18.69 0.40 -3.83
C ASP A 296 19.28 0.61 -2.42
N ILE A 297 19.54 -0.51 -1.73
CA ILE A 297 20.06 -0.55 -0.37
C ILE A 297 21.38 -1.32 -0.40
N PRO A 298 22.49 -0.73 0.09
CA PRO A 298 23.79 -1.36 0.01
C PRO A 298 23.87 -2.62 0.89
N GLY A 299 24.40 -3.70 0.31
CA GLY A 299 24.71 -4.95 1.01
C GLY A 299 23.64 -6.03 0.83
N ALA A 300 23.97 -7.25 1.25
CA ALA A 300 23.05 -8.39 1.12
C ALA A 300 21.83 -8.22 2.03
N LEU A 301 20.64 -8.33 1.43
CA LEU A 301 19.35 -8.23 2.11
C LEU A 301 18.95 -9.57 2.75
N THR A 302 19.66 -10.64 2.42
CA THR A 302 19.49 -11.95 3.05
C THR A 302 19.62 -11.85 4.57
N LYS A 303 18.53 -12.13 5.30
CA LYS A 303 18.37 -11.94 6.77
C LYS A 303 18.14 -10.49 7.21
N SER A 304 17.42 -9.72 6.41
CA SER A 304 16.86 -8.42 6.80
C SER A 304 15.34 -8.52 6.97
N ILE A 305 14.78 -7.59 7.74
CA ILE A 305 13.38 -7.21 7.66
C ILE A 305 13.32 -5.92 6.86
N LEU A 306 12.40 -5.87 5.92
CA LEU A 306 11.99 -4.69 5.19
C LEU A 306 10.62 -4.26 5.75
N PHE A 307 10.40 -2.97 5.96
CA PHE A 307 9.06 -2.47 6.28
C PHE A 307 8.83 -1.09 5.67
N GLY A 308 7.58 -0.82 5.32
CA GLY A 308 7.14 0.35 4.56
C GLY A 308 5.78 0.09 3.90
N HIS A 309 5.40 0.95 2.96
CA HIS A 309 4.14 0.81 2.22
C HIS A 309 4.36 0.12 0.86
N ILE A 310 3.45 -0.79 0.52
CA ILE A 310 3.41 -1.52 -0.77
C ILE A 310 2.05 -1.29 -1.44
N CYS A 311 2.02 -1.27 -2.77
CA CYS A 311 0.78 -1.20 -3.57
C CYS A 311 0.49 -2.55 -4.26
N ASP A 312 -0.67 -2.66 -4.89
CA ASP A 312 -1.12 -3.89 -5.55
C ASP A 312 -0.09 -4.38 -6.60
N GLU A 313 -0.01 -5.70 -6.76
CA GLU A 313 0.97 -6.45 -7.57
C GLU A 313 2.43 -6.45 -7.07
N GLY A 314 2.72 -5.93 -5.88
CA GLY A 314 4.09 -5.95 -5.34
C GLY A 314 5.01 -4.92 -5.99
N MET A 315 4.45 -4.00 -6.77
CA MET A 315 5.16 -2.82 -7.25
C MET A 315 5.41 -1.86 -6.08
N MET A 316 6.68 -1.50 -5.89
CA MET A 316 7.06 -0.53 -4.87
C MET A 316 6.59 0.86 -5.29
N MET A 317 5.64 1.43 -4.55
CA MET A 317 5.20 2.80 -4.80
C MET A 317 6.05 3.85 -4.10
N LEU A 318 6.99 3.50 -3.22
CA LEU A 318 7.73 4.50 -2.47
C LEU A 318 9.18 4.08 -2.25
N ASN A 319 10.11 5.02 -2.49
CA ASN A 319 11.55 4.91 -2.27
C ASN A 319 11.96 4.70 -0.78
N TYR A 320 11.04 4.26 0.11
CA TYR A 320 11.17 4.41 1.56
C TYR A 320 11.01 3.11 2.34
N ILE A 321 11.40 1.98 1.74
CA ILE A 321 11.56 0.74 2.51
C ILE A 321 12.73 0.91 3.48
N THR A 322 12.45 0.68 4.77
CA THR A 322 13.50 0.60 5.77
C THR A 322 13.97 -0.84 5.89
N ALA A 323 15.25 -1.09 5.58
CA ALA A 323 15.90 -2.37 5.82
C ALA A 323 16.59 -2.40 7.19
N ILE A 324 16.30 -3.44 7.97
CA ILE A 324 16.93 -3.70 9.26
C ILE A 324 17.52 -5.11 9.26
N PRO A 325 18.83 -5.27 9.50
CA PRO A 325 19.44 -6.58 9.68
C PRO A 325 18.78 -7.34 10.85
N ALA A 326 18.21 -8.51 10.57
CA ALA A 326 17.46 -9.28 11.54
C ALA A 326 17.63 -10.79 11.33
N SER A 327 18.33 -11.45 12.26
CA SER A 327 18.42 -12.92 12.27
C SER A 327 17.02 -13.56 12.34
N LYS A 328 16.84 -14.79 11.80
CA LYS A 328 15.56 -15.52 11.87
C LYS A 328 14.98 -15.62 13.30
N ARG A 329 15.83 -15.65 14.33
CA ARG A 329 15.39 -15.61 15.74
C ARG A 329 14.82 -14.26 16.13
N LEU A 330 15.45 -13.17 15.68
CA LEU A 330 14.95 -11.82 15.91
C LEU A 330 13.66 -11.57 15.12
N GLN A 331 13.58 -12.04 13.87
CA GLN A 331 12.36 -11.95 13.04
C GLN A 331 11.14 -12.59 13.74
N ARG A 332 11.29 -13.84 14.22
CA ARG A 332 10.23 -14.50 15.01
C ARG A 332 9.86 -13.70 16.25
N ARG A 333 10.85 -13.16 16.94
CA ARG A 333 10.62 -12.41 18.19
C ARG A 333 9.94 -11.07 17.94
N ILE A 334 10.18 -10.42 16.80
CA ILE A 334 9.42 -9.26 16.33
C ILE A 334 7.98 -9.67 16.05
N SER A 335 7.77 -10.68 15.20
CA SER A 335 6.43 -11.20 14.87
C SER A 335 5.63 -11.58 16.14
N ASP A 336 6.21 -12.35 17.06
CA ASP A 336 5.59 -12.71 18.34
C ASP A 336 5.22 -11.49 19.21
N THR A 337 5.99 -10.41 19.12
CA THR A 337 5.75 -9.18 19.90
C THR A 337 4.63 -8.36 19.27
N LEU A 338 4.68 -8.16 17.96
CA LEU A 338 3.63 -7.45 17.20
C LEU A 338 2.29 -8.17 17.33
N GLN A 339 2.28 -9.52 17.34
CA GLN A 339 1.08 -10.31 17.57
C GLN A 339 0.46 -10.03 18.96
N ARG A 340 1.29 -9.84 19.99
CA ARG A 340 0.80 -9.49 21.33
C ARG A 340 0.34 -8.05 21.42
N GLU A 341 0.97 -7.12 20.71
CA GLU A 341 0.50 -5.74 20.59
C GLU A 341 -0.88 -5.68 19.90
N TYR A 342 -1.05 -6.48 18.85
CA TYR A 342 -2.35 -6.70 18.22
C TYR A 342 -3.38 -7.29 19.20
N GLU A 343 -3.01 -8.25 20.05
CA GLU A 343 -3.90 -8.76 21.11
C GLU A 343 -4.31 -7.67 22.11
N LEU A 344 -3.41 -6.74 22.45
CA LEU A 344 -3.75 -5.57 23.27
C LEU A 344 -4.73 -4.65 22.55
N PHE A 345 -4.49 -4.35 21.28
CA PHE A 345 -5.39 -3.54 20.45
C PHE A 345 -6.79 -4.16 20.34
N ARG A 346 -6.90 -5.49 20.29
CA ARG A 346 -8.20 -6.17 20.26
C ARG A 346 -9.00 -6.07 21.55
N ILE A 347 -8.41 -5.62 22.66
CA ILE A 347 -9.17 -5.36 23.89
C ILE A 347 -10.14 -4.19 23.69
N GLN A 348 -9.71 -3.14 22.97
CA GLN A 348 -10.59 -2.02 22.60
C GLN A 348 -11.45 -2.32 21.35
N ALA A 349 -10.97 -3.17 20.44
CA ALA A 349 -11.69 -3.54 19.22
C ALA A 349 -11.70 -5.07 19.00
N PRO A 350 -12.61 -5.82 19.65
CA PRO A 350 -12.59 -7.30 19.65
C PRO A 350 -12.65 -7.94 18.26
N ASP A 351 -13.35 -7.29 17.32
CA ASP A 351 -13.57 -7.76 15.95
C ASP A 351 -12.53 -7.22 14.95
N ALA A 352 -11.54 -6.44 15.41
CA ALA A 352 -10.50 -5.91 14.55
C ALA A 352 -9.63 -7.03 13.95
N THR A 353 -9.22 -6.83 12.69
CA THR A 353 -8.22 -7.66 12.00
C THR A 353 -6.81 -7.09 12.17
N MET A 354 -5.78 -7.83 11.71
CA MET A 354 -4.40 -7.34 11.67
C MET A 354 -4.28 -6.05 10.83
N ASP A 355 -5.04 -5.94 9.73
CA ASP A 355 -5.04 -4.71 8.91
C ASP A 355 -5.58 -3.50 9.67
N HIS A 356 -6.61 -3.68 10.51
CA HIS A 356 -7.13 -2.59 11.35
C HIS A 356 -6.08 -2.14 12.38
N PHE A 357 -5.30 -3.08 12.93
CA PHE A 357 -4.21 -2.77 13.83
C PHE A 357 -3.07 -2.04 13.12
N LEU A 358 -2.63 -2.52 11.96
CA LEU A 358 -1.56 -1.88 11.20
C LEU A 358 -1.97 -0.50 10.71
N ALA A 359 -3.20 -0.32 10.23
CA ALA A 359 -3.71 0.97 9.83
C ALA A 359 -3.74 1.98 10.98
N ARG A 360 -4.02 1.55 12.22
CA ARG A 360 -4.11 2.45 13.38
C ARG A 360 -2.78 2.67 14.10
N GLU A 361 -2.01 1.60 14.29
CA GLU A 361 -0.86 1.54 15.21
C GLU A 361 0.47 1.30 14.46
N ALA A 362 0.58 1.66 13.18
CA ALA A 362 1.82 1.55 12.42
C ALA A 362 3.02 2.23 13.11
N ALA A 363 2.81 3.37 13.79
CA ALA A 363 3.84 4.02 14.60
C ALA A 363 4.42 3.08 15.66
N LEU A 364 3.55 2.39 16.42
CA LEU A 364 3.97 1.40 17.41
C LEU A 364 4.80 0.30 16.74
N VAL A 365 4.33 -0.24 15.60
CA VAL A 365 5.04 -1.29 14.88
C VAL A 365 6.44 -0.84 14.46
N ARG A 366 6.59 0.36 13.87
CA ARG A 366 7.88 0.95 13.49
C ARG A 366 8.81 1.04 14.70
N HIS A 367 8.32 1.54 15.84
CA HIS A 367 9.10 1.62 17.07
C HIS A 367 9.47 0.27 17.65
N THR A 368 8.56 -0.70 17.66
CA THR A 368 8.82 -2.06 18.14
C THR A 368 9.93 -2.72 17.34
N ILE A 369 9.89 -2.62 16.00
CA ILE A 369 10.96 -3.16 15.14
C ILE A 369 12.30 -2.47 15.45
N HIS A 370 12.31 -1.13 15.56
CA HIS A 370 13.53 -0.37 15.85
C HIS A 370 14.12 -0.66 17.23
N VAL A 371 13.30 -0.73 18.28
CA VAL A 371 13.72 -1.05 19.63
C VAL A 371 14.23 -2.50 19.71
N LEU A 372 13.56 -3.45 19.07
CA LEU A 372 13.99 -4.86 19.14
C LEU A 372 15.25 -5.14 18.33
N SER A 373 15.53 -4.35 17.28
CA SER A 373 16.75 -4.47 16.48
C SER A 373 17.97 -3.91 17.19
N THR A 374 17.82 -2.80 17.91
CA THR A 374 18.88 -2.17 18.73
C THR A 374 19.04 -2.85 20.09
N LEU A 375 17.92 -3.21 20.72
CA LEU A 375 17.81 -3.78 22.06
C LEU A 375 17.05 -5.11 22.00
N ALA A 376 17.66 -6.09 21.32
CA ALA A 376 17.25 -7.48 21.43
C ALA A 376 17.19 -7.87 22.93
N GLN A 377 16.54 -8.93 23.42
CA GLN A 377 16.39 -9.22 24.88
C GLN A 377 15.59 -8.23 25.77
N ILE A 378 15.32 -6.96 25.41
CA ILE A 378 14.44 -6.09 26.22
C ILE A 378 12.96 -6.46 26.03
N ASN A 379 12.18 -6.51 27.12
CA ASN A 379 10.73 -6.67 26.97
C ASN A 379 10.18 -5.31 26.61
N VAL A 380 9.26 -5.26 25.66
CA VAL A 380 8.66 -4.00 25.19
C VAL A 380 7.17 -3.91 25.54
N LEU A 381 6.63 -4.94 26.19
CA LEU A 381 5.25 -5.01 26.65
C LEU A 381 5.16 -5.02 28.18
N PRO A 382 4.11 -4.41 28.77
CA PRO A 382 3.89 -4.46 30.21
C PRO A 382 3.70 -5.88 30.73
N ARG A 383 4.11 -6.11 31.99
CA ARG A 383 4.02 -7.42 32.66
C ARG A 383 2.90 -7.52 33.71
N HIS A 384 2.14 -6.45 33.91
CA HIS A 384 1.06 -6.44 34.89
C HIS A 384 -0.18 -7.16 34.35
N ALA A 385 -1.02 -7.68 35.26
CA ALA A 385 -2.26 -8.30 34.88
C ALA A 385 -3.22 -7.25 34.32
N LEU A 386 -3.77 -7.52 33.13
CA LEU A 386 -4.73 -6.62 32.49
C LEU A 386 -6.13 -6.79 33.09
N PRO A 387 -6.87 -5.69 33.26
CA PRO A 387 -8.27 -5.75 33.66
C PRO A 387 -9.13 -6.48 32.63
N GLN A 388 -10.21 -7.11 33.09
CA GLN A 388 -11.17 -7.73 32.18
C GLN A 388 -11.98 -6.65 31.43
N PRO A 389 -12.31 -6.87 30.14
CA PRO A 389 -13.24 -6.00 29.43
C PRO A 389 -14.58 -5.89 30.15
N ILE A 390 -15.17 -4.70 30.15
CA ILE A 390 -16.46 -4.46 30.78
C ILE A 390 -17.55 -4.74 29.74
N SER A 391 -18.49 -5.64 30.08
CA SER A 391 -19.65 -5.89 29.21
C SER A 391 -20.63 -4.73 29.32
N ARG A 392 -20.62 -3.86 28.31
CA ARG A 392 -21.45 -2.66 28.28
C ARG A 392 -22.86 -2.97 27.80
N THR A 393 -23.85 -2.49 28.55
CA THR A 393 -25.29 -2.58 28.25
C THR A 393 -26.00 -1.23 28.34
N ILE A 394 -25.35 -0.21 28.93
CA ILE A 394 -25.87 1.15 29.00
C ILE A 394 -26.01 1.74 27.61
N ASP A 395 -27.16 2.36 27.34
CA ASP A 395 -27.41 3.13 26.12
C ASP A 395 -26.66 4.48 26.20
N PRO A 396 -25.77 4.80 25.25
CA PRO A 396 -25.06 6.09 25.21
C PRO A 396 -25.97 7.32 25.27
N HIS A 397 -27.23 7.22 24.80
CA HIS A 397 -28.20 8.32 24.86
C HIS A 397 -28.56 8.75 26.29
N VAL A 398 -28.34 7.89 27.28
CA VAL A 398 -28.54 8.24 28.69
C VAL A 398 -27.52 9.28 29.15
N CYS A 399 -26.37 9.38 28.48
CA CYS A 399 -25.25 10.25 28.83
C CYS A 399 -24.93 11.29 27.74
N THR A 400 -25.89 11.65 26.88
CA THR A 400 -25.61 12.52 25.71
C THR A 400 -24.98 13.85 26.07
N GLU A 401 -25.45 14.53 27.13
CA GLU A 401 -24.90 15.82 27.55
C GLU A 401 -23.47 15.68 28.08
N GLU A 402 -23.22 14.62 28.85
CA GLU A 402 -21.92 14.28 29.41
C GLU A 402 -20.89 13.93 28.32
N LEU A 403 -21.28 13.10 27.36
CA LEU A 403 -20.44 12.72 26.23
C LEU A 403 -20.11 13.92 25.34
N ALA A 404 -21.10 14.77 25.03
CA ALA A 404 -20.88 15.99 24.28
C ALA A 404 -19.92 16.95 25.01
N ALA A 405 -20.06 17.07 26.34
CA ALA A 405 -19.14 17.89 27.14
C ALA A 405 -17.71 17.34 27.10
N ILE A 406 -17.52 16.02 27.24
CA ILE A 406 -16.21 15.38 27.12
C ILE A 406 -15.61 15.67 25.75
N GLN A 407 -16.35 15.46 24.66
CA GLN A 407 -15.87 15.69 23.29
C GLN A 407 -15.45 17.15 23.05
N VAL A 408 -16.26 18.12 23.48
CA VAL A 408 -15.97 19.56 23.28
C VAL A 408 -14.75 20.00 24.09
N VAL A 409 -14.63 19.54 25.34
CA VAL A 409 -13.52 19.94 26.20
C VAL A 409 -12.22 19.29 25.73
N SER A 410 -12.25 17.99 25.41
CA SER A 410 -11.09 17.24 24.94
C SER A 410 -10.57 17.73 23.59
N GLU A 411 -11.45 18.17 22.69
CA GLU A 411 -11.05 18.81 21.42
C GLU A 411 -10.32 20.14 21.65
N LYS A 412 -10.83 20.98 22.56
CA LYS A 412 -10.21 22.28 22.86
C LYS A 412 -8.82 22.18 23.46
N ILE A 413 -8.56 21.13 24.25
CA ILE A 413 -7.24 20.86 24.83
C ILE A 413 -6.32 20.11 23.86
N GLY A 414 -6.81 19.67 22.70
CA GLY A 414 -6.00 19.17 21.60
C GLY A 414 -5.93 17.65 21.46
N PHE A 415 -6.81 16.88 22.10
CA PHE A 415 -6.86 15.44 21.90
C PHE A 415 -7.39 15.07 20.50
N SER A 416 -6.81 14.03 19.91
CA SER A 416 -7.22 13.49 18.62
C SER A 416 -8.65 12.97 18.64
N CYS A 417 -9.32 12.98 17.49
CA CYS A 417 -10.67 12.44 17.31
C CYS A 417 -10.81 11.04 17.90
N HIS A 418 -9.87 10.13 17.59
CA HIS A 418 -9.83 8.79 18.19
C HIS A 418 -9.67 8.81 19.71
N GLY A 419 -8.73 9.61 20.25
CA GLY A 419 -8.55 9.74 21.70
C GLY A 419 -9.81 10.21 22.42
N ARG A 420 -10.59 11.12 21.81
CA ARG A 420 -11.88 11.57 22.35
C ARG A 420 -12.93 10.46 22.36
N LEU A 421 -12.93 9.58 21.36
CA LEU A 421 -13.79 8.39 21.36
C LEU A 421 -13.41 7.46 22.51
N LEU A 422 -12.13 7.14 22.69
CA LEU A 422 -11.66 6.30 23.80
C LEU A 422 -11.97 6.91 25.18
N MET A 423 -11.91 8.25 25.33
CA MET A 423 -12.37 8.93 26.54
C MET A 423 -13.86 8.74 26.81
N CYS A 424 -14.69 8.78 25.76
CA CYS A 424 -16.11 8.50 25.86
C CYS A 424 -16.37 7.05 26.28
N GLU A 425 -15.61 6.10 25.73
CA GLU A 425 -15.67 4.68 26.08
C GLU A 425 -15.32 4.47 27.57
N LEU A 426 -14.25 5.10 28.06
CA LEU A 426 -13.87 5.10 29.49
C LEU A 426 -14.99 5.65 30.38
N PHE A 427 -15.61 6.74 29.96
CA PHE A 427 -16.72 7.33 30.71
C PHE A 427 -17.95 6.40 30.73
N LEU A 428 -18.30 5.79 29.60
CA LEU A 428 -19.44 4.88 29.49
C LEU A 428 -19.24 3.63 30.34
N ASP A 429 -18.03 3.09 30.38
CA ASP A 429 -17.68 1.96 31.24
C ASP A 429 -17.83 2.32 32.72
N TYR A 430 -17.50 3.55 33.11
CA TYR A 430 -17.76 4.01 34.48
C TYR A 430 -19.25 4.20 34.75
N ALA A 431 -19.99 4.77 33.79
CA ALA A 431 -21.43 4.98 33.89
C ALA A 431 -22.22 3.67 33.97
N GLN A 432 -21.73 2.60 33.33
CA GLN A 432 -22.26 1.24 33.46
C GLN A 432 -22.20 0.72 34.90
N LEU A 433 -21.20 1.13 35.68
CA LEU A 433 -21.00 0.70 37.07
C LEU A 433 -21.68 1.63 38.09
N ASP A 434 -21.63 2.95 37.88
CA ASP A 434 -22.19 3.95 38.80
C ASP A 434 -22.71 5.18 38.04
N LEU A 435 -23.84 5.01 37.35
CA LEU A 435 -24.48 6.08 36.57
C LEU A 435 -24.75 7.34 37.38
N ALA A 436 -25.23 7.19 38.62
CA ALA A 436 -25.57 8.34 39.47
C ALA A 436 -24.35 9.23 39.74
N ARG A 437 -23.17 8.63 39.92
CA ARG A 437 -21.92 9.39 40.09
C ARG A 437 -21.26 9.80 38.79
N ALA A 438 -21.48 9.08 37.70
CA ALA A 438 -20.97 9.45 36.38
C ALA A 438 -21.54 10.80 35.91
N LYS A 439 -22.79 11.12 36.27
CA LYS A 439 -23.46 12.37 35.90
C LYS A 439 -23.06 13.62 36.69
N THR A 440 -22.02 13.55 37.53
CA THR A 440 -21.55 14.74 38.25
C THR A 440 -20.47 15.47 37.45
N ALA A 441 -20.41 16.80 37.60
CA ALA A 441 -19.40 17.62 36.94
C ALA A 441 -17.97 17.13 37.23
N GLU A 442 -17.68 16.72 38.47
CA GLU A 442 -16.36 16.23 38.83
C GLU A 442 -15.99 14.94 38.09
N ALA A 443 -16.95 14.08 37.79
CA ALA A 443 -16.73 12.82 37.09
C ALA A 443 -16.35 13.06 35.63
N LEU A 444 -16.93 14.08 34.98
CA LEU A 444 -16.56 14.47 33.61
C LEU A 444 -15.10 14.92 33.52
N THR A 445 -14.67 15.82 34.41
CA THR A 445 -13.26 16.24 34.45
C THR A 445 -12.35 15.08 34.84
N ALA A 446 -12.81 14.22 35.76
CA ALA A 446 -12.04 13.06 36.19
C ALA A 446 -11.82 12.05 35.06
N ALA A 447 -12.78 11.86 34.15
CA ALA A 447 -12.60 10.99 32.98
C ALA A 447 -11.46 11.50 32.08
N ILE A 448 -11.42 12.82 31.82
CA ILE A 448 -10.35 13.45 31.02
C ILE A 448 -8.99 13.27 31.70
N PHE A 449 -8.89 13.54 33.01
CA PHE A 449 -7.63 13.36 33.75
C PHE A 449 -7.22 11.89 33.85
N LEU A 450 -8.16 10.96 34.01
CA LEU A 450 -7.85 9.53 34.08
C LEU A 450 -7.37 9.01 32.72
N PHE A 451 -8.02 9.39 31.63
CA PHE A 451 -7.55 9.04 30.29
C PHE A 451 -6.14 9.59 30.01
N ALA A 452 -5.90 10.85 30.35
CA ALA A 452 -4.58 11.46 30.20
C ALA A 452 -3.52 10.72 31.03
N GLU A 453 -3.83 10.36 32.27
CA GLU A 453 -2.92 9.58 33.12
C GLU A 453 -2.62 8.19 32.53
N ILE A 454 -3.62 7.49 32.00
CA ILE A 454 -3.44 6.17 31.36
C ILE A 454 -2.50 6.27 30.16
N ASN A 455 -2.59 7.36 29.39
CA ASN A 455 -1.78 7.63 28.20
C ASN A 455 -0.48 8.41 28.51
N ASN A 456 -0.15 8.62 29.79
CA ASN A 456 1.02 9.39 30.24
C ASN A 456 1.10 10.84 29.70
N ILE A 457 -0.04 11.51 29.61
CA ILE A 457 -0.16 12.91 29.16
C ILE A 457 -0.31 13.82 30.39
N ASP A 458 0.61 14.78 30.55
CA ASP A 458 0.59 15.71 31.67
C ASP A 458 -0.37 16.90 31.44
N LEU A 459 -1.56 16.82 32.03
CA LEU A 459 -2.53 17.92 32.07
C LEU A 459 -2.37 18.85 33.28
N THR A 460 -1.38 18.64 34.15
CA THR A 460 -1.20 19.49 35.34
C THR A 460 -0.99 20.98 35.06
N PRO A 461 -0.39 21.42 33.93
CA PRO A 461 -0.27 22.84 33.61
C PRO A 461 -1.62 23.54 33.32
N ILE A 462 -2.65 22.80 32.90
CA ILE A 462 -3.95 23.36 32.47
C ILE A 462 -4.89 23.49 33.69
N THR A 463 -4.63 24.47 34.55
CA THR A 463 -5.38 24.65 35.80
C THR A 463 -6.86 25.01 35.57
N GLU A 464 -7.16 25.64 34.44
CA GLU A 464 -8.49 26.03 34.00
C GLU A 464 -9.40 24.82 33.82
N LEU A 465 -8.84 23.65 33.49
CA LEU A 465 -9.60 22.41 33.23
C LEU A 465 -10.46 22.00 34.44
N TYR A 466 -9.98 22.26 35.67
CA TYR A 466 -10.74 21.98 36.89
C TYR A 466 -12.03 22.83 36.99
N HIS A 467 -12.05 24.00 36.35
CA HIS A 467 -13.14 24.97 36.44
C HIS A 467 -14.13 24.88 35.26
N VAL A 468 -13.77 24.21 34.17
CA VAL A 468 -14.57 24.14 32.93
C VAL A 468 -16.00 23.62 33.17
N VAL A 469 -16.17 22.66 34.06
CA VAL A 469 -17.49 22.10 34.45
C VAL A 469 -17.90 22.51 35.88
N GLY A 470 -17.21 23.48 36.48
CA GLY A 470 -17.61 24.04 37.79
C GLY A 470 -17.13 23.27 39.02
N SER A 471 -16.03 22.50 38.93
CA SER A 471 -15.50 21.70 40.04
C SER A 471 -14.26 22.32 40.69
N ASN A 472 -13.79 21.74 41.81
CA ASN A 472 -12.48 22.07 42.39
C ASN A 472 -11.51 20.88 42.31
N LYS A 473 -10.21 21.16 42.34
CA LYS A 473 -9.15 20.15 42.20
C LYS A 473 -9.27 18.96 43.17
N LYS A 474 -9.72 19.20 44.40
CA LYS A 474 -9.85 18.15 45.42
C LYS A 474 -11.00 17.19 45.11
N THR A 475 -12.12 17.70 44.62
CA THR A 475 -13.29 16.88 44.28
C THR A 475 -13.08 16.11 42.99
N VAL A 476 -12.42 16.71 41.99
CA VAL A 476 -12.04 16.03 40.75
C VAL A 476 -11.08 14.88 41.01
N ARG A 477 -10.00 15.08 41.80
CA ARG A 477 -9.07 14.01 42.17
C ARG A 477 -9.76 12.84 42.88
N LYS A 478 -10.68 13.13 43.81
CA LYS A 478 -11.49 12.09 44.46
C LYS A 478 -12.41 11.35 43.48
N ALA A 479 -12.95 12.03 42.47
CA ALA A 479 -13.74 11.37 41.43
C ALA A 479 -12.85 10.49 40.54
N GLN A 480 -11.66 10.96 40.18
CA GLN A 480 -10.65 10.22 39.41
C GLN A 480 -10.22 8.95 40.14
N ASP A 481 -9.88 9.02 41.43
CA ASP A 481 -9.50 7.86 42.23
C ASP A 481 -10.62 6.82 42.35
N ARG A 482 -11.86 7.28 42.50
CA ARG A 482 -13.04 6.40 42.52
C ARG A 482 -13.26 5.72 41.17
N MET A 483 -13.15 6.46 40.08
CA MET A 483 -13.31 5.95 38.72
C MET A 483 -12.22 4.90 38.41
N ARG A 484 -10.95 5.22 38.70
CA ARG A 484 -9.82 4.29 38.56
C ARG A 484 -10.06 3.00 39.35
N ALA A 485 -10.50 3.13 40.61
CA ALA A 485 -10.77 1.98 41.46
C ALA A 485 -11.95 1.14 40.98
N ALA A 486 -13.02 1.78 40.49
CA ALA A 486 -14.22 1.08 39.98
C ALA A 486 -13.93 0.32 38.69
N LEU A 487 -13.16 0.92 37.78
CA LEU A 487 -12.80 0.33 36.49
C LEU A 487 -11.58 -0.61 36.58
N HIS A 488 -10.90 -0.64 37.73
CA HIS A 488 -9.61 -1.30 37.92
C HIS A 488 -8.57 -0.85 36.90
N CYS A 489 -8.59 0.42 36.48
CA CYS A 489 -7.64 0.92 35.48
C CYS A 489 -6.20 0.81 35.97
N VAL A 490 -5.33 0.40 35.07
CA VAL A 490 -3.87 0.30 35.28
C VAL A 490 -3.15 1.31 34.38
N PRO A 491 -1.88 1.66 34.67
CA PRO A 491 -1.08 2.44 33.73
C PRO A 491 -1.01 1.74 32.37
N TYR A 492 -1.23 2.49 31.28
CA TYR A 492 -1.32 1.98 29.91
C TYR A 492 -2.38 0.89 29.72
N ASP A 493 -3.55 1.07 30.35
CA ASP A 493 -4.71 0.19 30.17
C ASP A 493 -5.15 0.15 28.69
N PRO A 494 -5.05 -1.01 28.00
CA PRO A 494 -5.29 -1.14 26.57
C PRO A 494 -6.75 -0.92 26.16
N ARG A 495 -7.69 -0.86 27.11
CA ARG A 495 -9.08 -0.48 26.83
C ARG A 495 -9.21 0.98 26.39
N TYR A 496 -8.28 1.84 26.79
CA TYR A 496 -8.36 3.29 26.65
C TYR A 496 -7.04 3.91 26.18
N LEU A 497 -6.24 3.14 25.45
CA LEU A 497 -4.91 3.55 25.01
C LEU A 497 -4.99 4.04 23.56
N GLY A 498 -4.58 5.28 23.31
CA GLY A 498 -4.46 5.82 21.97
C GLY A 498 -3.06 5.60 21.38
N GLU A 499 -2.87 6.03 20.13
CA GLU A 499 -1.62 5.91 19.36
C GLU A 499 -0.38 6.38 20.15
N GLU A 500 -0.44 7.60 20.72
CA GLU A 500 0.62 8.15 21.57
C GLU A 500 0.86 7.27 22.80
N GLY A 501 -0.22 6.80 23.42
CA GLY A 501 -0.17 5.97 24.61
C GLY A 501 0.52 4.63 24.35
N PHE A 502 0.31 4.00 23.20
CA PHE A 502 1.00 2.78 22.80
C PHE A 502 2.51 2.99 22.62
N VAL A 503 2.91 4.06 21.93
CA VAL A 503 4.32 4.40 21.74
C VAL A 503 4.98 4.74 23.08
N THR A 504 4.35 5.57 23.91
CA THR A 504 4.88 5.89 25.24
C THR A 504 4.90 4.68 26.17
N MET A 505 3.92 3.77 26.07
CA MET A 505 3.93 2.50 26.81
C MET A 505 5.19 1.69 26.47
N LEU A 506 5.49 1.51 25.19
CA LEU A 506 6.68 0.80 24.72
C LEU A 506 7.94 1.35 25.38
N TYR A 507 8.14 2.67 25.31
CA TYR A 507 9.30 3.34 25.88
C TYR A 507 9.32 3.33 27.41
N SER A 508 8.16 3.40 28.07
CA SER A 508 8.08 3.28 29.53
C SER A 508 8.58 1.91 30.01
N VAL A 509 8.37 0.84 29.24
CA VAL A 509 8.86 -0.52 29.57
C VAL A 509 10.36 -0.63 29.27
N VAL A 510 10.81 -0.05 28.16
CA VAL A 510 12.23 -0.01 27.78
C VAL A 510 13.06 0.75 28.81
N HIS A 511 12.62 1.96 29.19
CA HIS A 511 13.28 2.82 30.17
C HIS A 511 12.97 2.42 31.62
N GLY A 512 11.83 1.78 31.90
CA GLY A 512 11.39 1.35 33.22
C GLY A 512 12.28 0.29 33.89
N LYS A 513 13.26 -0.26 33.18
CA LYS A 513 14.41 -0.95 33.80
C LYS A 513 15.35 -0.01 34.58
N LEU A 514 15.10 1.30 34.61
CA LEU A 514 15.80 2.27 35.43
C LEU A 514 15.08 2.67 36.73
N ASN A 515 13.83 2.26 37.01
CA ASN A 515 13.22 2.24 38.37
C ASN A 515 11.73 1.82 38.31
N PHE A 516 11.39 0.65 38.84
CA PHE A 516 10.12 0.34 39.52
C PHE A 516 10.38 -0.65 40.66
#